data_AF-A0A5C7FB18-F1
#
_entry.id   AF-A0A5C7FB18-F1
#
_cell.length_a   1.000
_cell.length_b   1.000
_cell.length_c   1.000
_cell.angle_alpha   90.00
_cell.angle_beta   90.00
_cell.angle_gamma   90.00
#
_symmetry.space_group_name_H-M   'P 1'
#
loop_
_entity.id
_entity.type
_entity.pdbx_description
1 polymer ?
#
loop_
_entity_poly.entity_id
_entity_poly.type
_entity_poly.pdbx_seq_one_letter_code
_entity_poly.pdbx_strand_id
1 'polypeptide(L)'
;MENILTEIASFKFSSNLQFVSSILKDKGIRHETDYEKNCLLADISNKEIIKEIINTLNIDENDISIEDDTLQGYREWNQNMYNPGYYTGGKVPFFTIDTNNYLMYGFVTLVSGLACLIEVLNSKNFSKTFFWMSVILICGISGSMFYQYYKFKRKQNRK
;
A
#
# COMPACT_ATOMS: atom_id res chain seq x y z
N MET A 1 -29.84 -30.88 26.66
CA MET A 1 -29.89 -29.40 26.54
C MET A 1 -29.41 -29.10 25.14
N GLU A 2 -30.28 -28.60 24.26
CA GLU A 2 -29.85 -28.17 22.91
C GLU A 2 -28.86 -27.01 23.09
N ASN A 3 -27.65 -27.15 22.52
CA ASN A 3 -26.70 -26.05 22.46
C ASN A 3 -27.25 -25.03 21.47
N ILE A 4 -27.91 -23.99 21.97
CA ILE A 4 -28.36 -22.87 21.16
C ILE A 4 -27.13 -22.01 20.85
N LEU A 5 -26.56 -22.22 19.66
CA LEU A 5 -25.52 -21.36 19.12
C LEU A 5 -26.14 -19.99 18.82
N THR A 6 -25.53 -18.93 19.36
CA THR A 6 -26.01 -17.56 19.22
C THR A 6 -24.92 -16.71 18.57
N GLU A 7 -25.34 -15.74 17.78
CA GLU A 7 -24.43 -14.76 17.20
C GLU A 7 -23.81 -13.87 18.29
N ILE A 8 -22.48 -13.88 18.35
CA ILE A 8 -21.72 -13.13 19.36
C ILE A 8 -21.13 -11.86 18.77
N ALA A 9 -20.63 -11.94 17.53
CA ALA A 9 -19.99 -10.85 16.80
C ALA A 9 -20.12 -11.06 15.30
N SER A 10 -20.24 -9.95 14.56
CA SER A 10 -20.17 -9.91 13.10
C SER A 10 -18.96 -9.09 12.68
N PHE A 11 -18.36 -9.48 11.56
CA PHE A 11 -17.14 -8.88 11.03
C PHE A 11 -17.40 -8.37 9.62
N LYS A 12 -16.78 -7.25 9.26
CA LYS A 12 -16.88 -6.71 7.90
C LYS A 12 -16.04 -7.52 6.92
N PHE A 13 -14.87 -7.96 7.37
CA PHE A 13 -13.93 -8.73 6.56
C PHE A 13 -13.88 -10.19 7.01
N SER A 14 -14.03 -11.13 6.06
CA SER A 14 -13.94 -12.57 6.32
C SER A 14 -12.58 -13.00 6.86
N SER A 15 -11.51 -12.27 6.51
CA SER A 15 -10.17 -12.45 7.07
C SER A 15 -10.12 -12.18 8.57
N ASN A 16 -10.86 -11.18 9.06
CA ASN A 16 -10.91 -10.84 10.48
C ASN A 16 -11.69 -11.91 11.25
N LEU A 17 -12.80 -12.40 10.70
CA LEU A 17 -13.52 -13.56 11.25
C LEU A 17 -12.60 -14.79 11.35
N GLN A 18 -11.83 -15.08 10.30
CA GLN A 18 -10.92 -16.22 10.28
C GLN A 18 -9.79 -16.07 11.30
N PHE A 19 -9.25 -14.86 11.46
CA PHE A 19 -8.23 -14.54 12.46
C PHE A 19 -8.76 -14.76 13.89
N VAL A 20 -9.94 -14.23 14.20
CA VAL A 20 -10.60 -14.43 15.51
C VAL A 20 -10.89 -15.90 15.75
N SER A 21 -11.40 -16.63 14.74
CA SER A 21 -11.65 -18.06 14.85
C SER A 21 -10.39 -18.85 15.20
N SER A 22 -9.24 -18.53 14.57
CA SER A 22 -7.97 -19.18 14.89
C SER A 22 -7.60 -18.98 16.36
N ILE A 23 -7.71 -17.76 16.87
CA ILE A 23 -7.36 -17.43 18.27
C ILE A 23 -8.29 -18.13 19.26
N LEU A 24 -9.58 -18.22 18.93
CA LEU A 24 -10.54 -18.93 19.76
C LEU A 24 -10.28 -20.44 19.76
N LYS A 25 -9.86 -21.01 18.63
CA LYS A 25 -9.42 -22.42 18.55
C LYS A 25 -8.20 -22.67 19.41
N ASP A 26 -7.19 -21.80 19.34
CA ASP A 26 -5.96 -21.91 20.14
C ASP A 26 -6.24 -21.83 21.65
N LYS A 27 -7.26 -21.06 22.05
CA LYS A 27 -7.73 -20.97 23.44
C LYS A 27 -8.70 -22.10 23.84
N GLY A 28 -9.01 -23.04 22.95
CA GLY A 28 -9.91 -24.16 23.20
C GLY A 28 -11.38 -23.77 23.35
N ILE A 29 -11.79 -22.59 22.88
CA ILE A 29 -13.16 -22.10 22.99
C ILE A 29 -13.98 -22.65 21.84
N ARG A 30 -15.07 -23.36 22.15
CA ARG A 30 -16.01 -23.88 21.14
C ARG A 30 -16.79 -22.73 20.50
N HIS A 31 -16.72 -22.66 19.17
CA HIS A 31 -17.42 -21.68 18.34
C HIS A 31 -17.61 -22.25 16.93
N GLU A 32 -18.52 -21.66 16.18
CA GLU A 32 -18.74 -21.88 14.76
C GLU A 32 -18.64 -20.54 14.00
N THR A 33 -18.28 -20.61 12.73
CA THR A 33 -18.13 -19.44 11.86
C THR A 33 -19.08 -19.56 10.68
N ASP A 34 -19.96 -18.58 10.52
CA ASP A 34 -20.79 -18.43 9.32
C ASP A 34 -20.08 -17.46 8.37
N TYR A 35 -19.43 -18.01 7.34
CA TYR A 35 -18.68 -17.24 6.34
C TYR A 35 -19.58 -16.53 5.32
N GLU A 36 -20.85 -16.92 5.18
CA GLU A 36 -21.78 -16.21 4.29
C GLU A 36 -22.23 -14.89 4.92
N LYS A 37 -22.45 -14.88 6.24
CA LYS A 37 -22.84 -13.69 6.99
C LYS A 37 -21.67 -12.96 7.67
N ASN A 38 -20.47 -13.55 7.60
CA ASN A 38 -19.28 -13.11 8.35
C ASN A 38 -19.53 -13.01 9.86
N CYS A 39 -20.21 -14.00 10.43
CA CYS A 39 -20.60 -14.02 11.84
C CYS A 39 -19.87 -15.11 12.62
N LEU A 40 -19.58 -14.83 13.89
CA LEU A 40 -19.11 -15.80 14.87
C LEU A 40 -20.29 -16.24 15.75
N LEU A 41 -20.55 -17.55 15.74
CA LEU A 41 -21.58 -18.21 16.53
C LEU A 41 -20.92 -18.94 17.70
N ALA A 42 -21.41 -18.76 18.92
CA ALA A 42 -20.94 -19.54 20.06
C ALA A 42 -22.05 -19.74 21.09
N ASP A 43 -21.75 -20.56 22.09
CA ASP A 43 -22.62 -20.72 23.26
C ASP A 43 -22.67 -19.41 24.07
N ILE A 44 -23.85 -19.07 24.60
CA ILE A 44 -24.08 -17.92 25.48
C ILE A 44 -23.12 -17.89 26.66
N SER A 45 -22.76 -19.05 27.20
CA SER A 45 -21.79 -19.18 28.30
C SER A 45 -20.41 -18.57 27.98
N ASN A 46 -19.99 -18.57 26.72
CA ASN A 46 -18.71 -18.05 26.28
C ASN A 46 -18.78 -16.62 25.74
N LYS A 47 -19.96 -16.00 25.71
CA LYS A 47 -20.21 -14.69 25.08
C LYS A 47 -19.30 -13.59 25.61
N GLU A 48 -19.22 -13.43 26.93
CA GLU A 48 -18.45 -12.35 27.55
C GLU A 48 -16.94 -12.55 27.34
N ILE A 49 -16.46 -13.79 27.45
CA ILE A 49 -15.05 -14.16 27.22
C ILE A 49 -14.66 -13.84 25.77
N ILE A 50 -15.50 -14.21 24.80
CA ILE A 50 -15.25 -13.97 23.38
C ILE A 50 -15.22 -12.47 23.08
N LYS A 51 -16.15 -11.70 23.63
CA LYS A 51 -16.18 -10.24 23.46
C LYS A 51 -14.94 -9.56 24.04
N GLU A 52 -14.49 -10.00 25.21
CA GLU A 52 -13.27 -9.50 25.83
C GLU A 52 -12.03 -9.79 24.95
N ILE A 53 -11.96 -10.99 24.37
CA ILE A 53 -10.88 -11.36 23.43
C ILE A 53 -10.94 -10.45 22.19
N ILE A 54 -12.10 -10.29 21.56
CA ILE A 54 -12.25 -9.44 20.37
C ILE A 54 -11.84 -8.00 20.65
N ASN A 55 -12.28 -7.44 21.78
CA ASN A 55 -11.90 -6.08 22.20
C ASN A 55 -10.39 -5.97 22.46
N THR A 56 -9.78 -6.99 23.06
CA THR A 56 -8.33 -7.03 23.30
C THR A 56 -7.53 -7.08 22.00
N LEU A 57 -8.06 -7.75 20.97
CA LEU A 57 -7.43 -7.82 19.65
C LEU A 57 -7.47 -6.51 18.89
N ASN A 58 -8.31 -5.55 19.30
CA ASN A 58 -8.44 -4.23 18.72
C ASN A 58 -8.46 -4.28 17.18
N ILE A 59 -9.35 -5.11 16.66
CA ILE A 59 -9.42 -5.42 15.22
C ILE A 59 -9.89 -4.18 14.47
N ASP A 60 -9.10 -3.77 13.49
CA ASP A 60 -9.47 -2.68 12.60
C ASP A 60 -10.51 -3.17 11.58
N GLU A 61 -11.75 -2.73 11.77
CA GLU A 61 -12.89 -2.96 10.86
C GLU A 61 -13.19 -1.73 9.99
N ASN A 62 -12.34 -0.70 10.05
CA ASN A 62 -12.51 0.46 9.18
C ASN A 62 -12.23 0.05 7.73
N ASP A 63 -13.02 0.58 6.78
CA ASP A 63 -12.59 0.50 5.39
C ASP A 63 -11.28 1.25 5.25
N ILE A 64 -10.24 0.55 4.79
CA ILE A 64 -9.20 1.21 4.03
C ILE A 64 -9.92 1.70 2.78
N SER A 65 -10.35 2.96 2.77
CA SER A 65 -10.87 3.59 1.56
C SER A 65 -9.72 3.65 0.57
N ILE A 66 -9.54 2.58 -0.21
CA ILE A 66 -8.70 2.65 -1.40
C ILE A 66 -9.44 3.64 -2.28
N GLU A 67 -8.88 4.84 -2.44
CA GLU A 67 -9.46 5.87 -3.31
C GLU A 67 -9.81 5.21 -4.64
N ASP A 68 -11.10 5.18 -5.00
CA ASP A 68 -11.66 4.38 -6.10
C ASP A 68 -10.89 4.61 -7.41
N ASP A 69 -10.42 5.85 -7.59
CA ASP A 69 -9.59 6.32 -8.70
C ASP A 69 -8.24 5.57 -8.82
N THR A 70 -7.59 5.23 -7.70
CA THR A 70 -6.30 4.52 -7.71
C THR A 70 -6.46 3.10 -8.25
N LEU A 71 -7.48 2.39 -7.77
CA LEU A 71 -7.78 1.01 -8.14
C LEU A 71 -8.29 0.94 -9.58
N GLN A 72 -9.07 1.94 -10.01
CA GLN A 72 -9.46 2.13 -11.40
C GLN A 72 -8.25 2.35 -12.31
N GLY A 73 -7.30 3.21 -11.91
CA GLY A 73 -6.07 3.46 -12.66
C GLY A 73 -5.22 2.20 -12.85
N TYR A 74 -5.10 1.36 -11.82
CA TYR A 74 -4.41 0.07 -11.93
C TYR A 74 -5.13 -0.90 -12.89
N ARG A 75 -6.46 -1.01 -12.80
CA ARG A 75 -7.25 -1.87 -13.69
C ARG A 75 -7.13 -1.43 -15.16
N GLU A 76 -7.25 -0.14 -15.42
CA GLU A 76 -7.11 0.43 -16.77
C GLU A 76 -5.74 0.10 -17.37
N TRP A 77 -4.67 0.31 -16.59
CA TRP A 77 -3.31 0.08 -17.07
C TRP A 77 -3.04 -1.40 -17.33
N ASN A 78 -3.47 -2.29 -16.43
CA ASN A 78 -3.31 -3.73 -16.59
C ASN A 78 -4.03 -4.26 -17.83
N GLN A 79 -5.22 -3.72 -18.15
CA GLN A 79 -5.97 -4.11 -19.35
C GLN A 79 -5.33 -3.64 -20.66
N ASN A 80 -4.55 -2.55 -20.63
CA ASN A 80 -4.02 -1.89 -21.83
C ASN A 80 -2.50 -1.97 -21.94
N MET A 81 -1.79 -2.65 -21.05
CA MET A 81 -0.31 -2.65 -21.02
C MET A 81 0.36 -3.11 -22.32
N TYR A 82 -0.32 -3.94 -23.13
CA TYR A 82 0.17 -4.42 -24.42
C TYR A 82 -0.37 -3.63 -25.62
N ASN A 83 -1.24 -2.65 -25.37
CA ASN A 83 -1.68 -1.73 -26.41
C ASN A 83 -0.52 -0.78 -26.74
N PRO A 84 -0.10 -0.66 -28.01
CA PRO A 84 0.97 0.24 -28.41
C PRO A 84 0.80 1.66 -27.85
N GLY A 85 -0.43 2.18 -27.80
CA GLY A 85 -0.68 3.53 -27.27
C GLY A 85 -0.38 3.73 -25.78
N TYR A 86 -0.40 2.67 -24.97
CA TYR A 86 -0.04 2.72 -23.55
C TYR A 86 1.42 2.31 -23.35
N TYR A 87 1.87 1.28 -24.07
CA TYR A 87 3.22 0.73 -23.98
C TYR A 87 4.30 1.71 -24.46
N THR A 88 4.05 2.47 -25.54
CA THR A 88 5.03 3.42 -26.10
C THR A 88 4.96 4.81 -25.47
N GLY A 89 4.17 4.97 -24.40
CA GLY A 89 4.13 6.21 -23.61
C GLY A 89 3.04 7.21 -24.02
N GLY A 90 2.05 6.83 -24.84
CA GLY A 90 0.89 7.69 -25.14
C GLY A 90 -0.04 7.91 -23.93
N LYS A 91 -0.04 6.99 -22.96
CA LYS A 91 -0.65 7.18 -21.63
C LYS A 91 0.32 6.77 -20.53
N VAL A 92 0.71 7.76 -19.72
CA VAL A 92 1.66 7.57 -18.61
C VAL A 92 0.94 6.85 -17.45
N PRO A 93 1.55 5.83 -16.79
CA PRO A 93 0.90 5.14 -15.69
C PRO A 93 0.49 6.07 -14.55
N PHE A 94 -0.70 5.86 -13.98
CA PHE A 94 -1.23 6.71 -12.90
C PHE A 94 -0.26 6.90 -11.73
N PHE A 95 0.48 5.86 -11.34
CA PHE A 95 1.47 5.92 -10.24
C PHE A 95 2.70 6.79 -10.54
N THR A 96 2.93 7.18 -11.81
CA THR A 96 3.96 8.16 -12.18
C THR A 96 3.45 9.60 -12.13
N ILE A 97 2.12 9.79 -12.13
CA ILE A 97 1.45 11.08 -11.98
C ILE A 97 1.31 11.42 -10.48
N ASP A 98 1.27 10.40 -9.63
CA ASP A 98 1.19 10.59 -8.18
C ASP A 98 2.45 11.27 -7.62
N THR A 99 2.32 12.57 -7.39
CA THR A 99 3.35 13.42 -6.79
C THR A 99 3.75 13.01 -5.37
N ASN A 100 2.99 12.14 -4.70
CA ASN A 100 3.38 11.60 -3.40
C ASN A 100 4.64 10.70 -3.51
N ASN A 101 4.83 10.04 -4.66
CA ASN A 101 5.97 9.16 -4.89
C ASN A 101 7.25 9.91 -5.33
N TYR A 102 7.15 11.21 -5.62
CA TYR A 102 8.27 11.98 -6.17
C TYR A 102 9.44 12.12 -5.20
N LEU A 103 9.21 12.02 -3.89
CA LEU A 103 10.29 11.96 -2.91
C LEU A 103 11.14 10.70 -3.12
N MET A 104 10.51 9.54 -3.26
CA MET A 104 11.18 8.27 -3.50
C MET A 104 11.90 8.29 -4.85
N TYR A 105 11.22 8.73 -5.92
CA TYR A 105 11.83 8.82 -7.25
C TYR A 105 13.02 9.77 -7.29
N GLY A 106 12.93 10.93 -6.64
CA GLY A 106 14.05 11.85 -6.51
C GLY A 106 15.24 11.23 -5.78
N PHE A 107 14.99 10.48 -4.70
CA PHE A 107 16.04 9.79 -3.95
C PHE A 107 16.70 8.67 -4.77
N VAL A 108 15.91 7.81 -5.43
CA VAL A 108 16.42 6.73 -6.28
C VAL A 108 17.24 7.30 -7.45
N THR A 109 16.77 8.37 -8.07
CA THR A 109 17.49 9.05 -9.16
C THR A 109 18.82 9.61 -8.68
N LEU A 110 18.86 10.20 -7.48
CA LEU A 110 20.07 10.77 -6.92
C LEU A 110 21.10 9.68 -6.56
N VAL A 111 20.68 8.62 -5.88
CA VAL A 111 21.57 7.52 -5.48
C VAL A 111 22.10 6.76 -6.70
N SER A 112 21.23 6.41 -7.65
CA SER A 112 21.65 5.73 -8.89
C SER A 112 22.54 6.64 -9.74
N GLY A 113 22.22 7.93 -9.84
CA GLY A 113 23.05 8.92 -10.51
C GLY A 113 24.44 9.05 -9.88
N LEU A 114 24.54 9.08 -8.54
CA LEU A 114 25.82 9.10 -7.84
C LEU A 114 26.66 7.85 -8.13
N ALA A 115 26.05 6.66 -8.15
CA ALA A 115 26.74 5.43 -8.52
C ALA A 115 27.32 5.52 -9.95
N CYS A 116 26.54 6.01 -10.92
CA CYS A 116 27.01 6.24 -12.29
C CYS A 116 28.15 7.27 -12.34
N LEU A 117 28.09 8.34 -11.55
CA LEU A 117 29.15 9.34 -11.49
C LEU A 117 30.47 8.77 -10.95
N ILE A 118 30.41 7.87 -9.97
CA ILE A 118 31.59 7.15 -9.45
C ILE A 118 32.19 6.27 -10.54
N GLU A 119 31.37 5.56 -11.31
CA GLU A 119 31.84 4.75 -12.44
C GLU A 119 32.52 5.61 -13.52
N VAL A 120 31.91 6.74 -13.87
CA VAL A 120 32.48 7.71 -14.82
C VAL A 120 33.82 8.26 -14.34
N LEU A 121 33.95 8.58 -13.04
CA LEU A 121 35.21 9.07 -12.45
C LEU A 121 36.33 8.04 -12.55
N ASN A 122 36.01 6.76 -12.41
CA ASN A 122 36.98 5.66 -12.49
C ASN A 122 37.23 5.17 -13.92
N SER A 123 36.53 5.72 -14.91
CA SER A 123 36.69 5.33 -16.31
C SER A 123 38.04 5.77 -16.87
N LYS A 124 38.66 4.90 -17.68
CA LYS A 124 39.89 5.22 -18.43
C LYS A 124 39.71 6.37 -19.42
N ASN A 125 38.47 6.62 -19.87
CA ASN A 125 38.10 7.66 -20.82
C ASN A 125 37.38 8.83 -20.12
N PHE A 126 37.85 9.22 -18.93
CA PHE A 126 37.21 10.29 -18.16
C PHE A 126 37.15 11.60 -18.95
N SER A 127 35.95 12.16 -19.05
CA SER A 127 35.71 13.50 -19.61
C SER A 127 35.11 14.40 -18.54
N LYS A 128 35.85 15.46 -18.19
CA LYS A 128 35.41 16.46 -17.21
C LYS A 128 34.11 17.15 -17.64
N THR A 129 33.97 17.46 -18.92
CA THR A 129 32.76 18.08 -19.47
C THR A 129 31.57 17.15 -19.32
N PHE A 130 31.70 15.88 -19.70
CA PHE A 130 30.64 14.89 -19.57
C PHE A 130 30.23 14.71 -18.11
N PHE A 131 31.20 14.57 -17.21
CA PHE A 131 30.95 14.44 -15.78
C PHE A 131 30.11 15.59 -15.21
N TRP A 132 30.51 16.84 -15.46
CA TRP A 132 29.76 18.00 -14.95
C TRP A 132 28.38 18.14 -15.59
N MET A 133 28.23 17.81 -16.87
CA MET A 133 26.92 17.75 -17.52
C MET A 133 26.01 16.72 -16.86
N SER A 134 26.52 15.53 -16.55
CA SER A 134 25.78 14.49 -15.83
C SER A 134 25.40 14.93 -14.41
N VAL A 135 26.29 15.61 -13.68
CA VAL A 135 26.01 16.17 -12.34
C VAL A 135 24.83 17.15 -12.41
N ILE A 136 24.87 18.10 -13.35
CA ILE A 136 23.79 19.09 -13.51
C ILE A 136 22.46 18.39 -13.84
N LEU A 137 22.49 17.39 -14.72
CA LEU A 137 21.30 16.63 -15.11
C LEU A 137 20.69 15.90 -13.90
N ILE A 138 21.49 15.13 -13.15
CA ILE A 138 21.04 14.35 -11.99
C ILE A 138 20.46 15.26 -10.92
N CYS A 139 21.17 16.36 -10.60
CA CYS A 139 20.71 17.36 -9.63
C CYS A 139 19.43 18.06 -10.10
N GLY A 140 19.34 18.40 -11.39
CA GLY A 140 18.17 19.06 -11.97
C GLY A 140 16.91 18.19 -11.91
N ILE A 141 17.03 16.91 -12.28
CA ILE A 141 15.91 15.95 -12.23
C ILE A 141 15.50 15.71 -10.78
N SER A 142 16.45 15.38 -9.89
CA SER A 142 16.15 15.08 -8.49
C SER A 142 15.58 16.30 -7.75
N GLY A 143 16.16 17.47 -7.98
CA GLY A 143 15.68 18.74 -7.42
C GLY A 143 14.28 19.11 -7.89
N SER A 144 13.97 18.90 -9.17
CA SER A 144 12.62 19.10 -9.72
C SER A 144 11.59 18.18 -9.05
N MET A 145 11.93 16.90 -8.85
CA MET A 145 11.05 15.95 -8.16
C MET A 145 10.82 16.34 -6.70
N PHE A 146 11.89 16.69 -5.97
CA PHE A 146 11.78 17.16 -4.57
C PHE A 146 10.96 18.45 -4.44
N TYR A 147 11.15 19.40 -5.35
CA TYR A 147 10.37 20.64 -5.35
C TYR A 147 8.87 20.38 -5.58
N GLN A 148 8.54 19.51 -6.54
CA GLN A 148 7.16 19.13 -6.82
C GLN A 148 6.51 18.40 -5.63
N TYR A 149 7.25 17.47 -4.99
CA TYR A 149 6.81 16.82 -3.76
C TYR A 149 6.55 17.83 -2.63
N TYR A 150 7.49 18.75 -2.40
CA TYR A 150 7.34 19.80 -1.39
C TYR A 150 6.10 20.68 -1.65
N LYS A 151 5.89 21.10 -2.90
CA LYS A 151 4.71 21.87 -3.32
C LYS A 151 3.41 21.10 -3.09
N PHE A 152 3.41 19.79 -3.34
CA PHE A 152 2.27 18.91 -3.09
C PHE A 152 1.95 18.82 -1.59
N LYS A 153 2.93 18.46 -0.74
CA LYS A 153 2.78 18.42 0.74
C LYS A 153 2.25 19.73 1.30
N ARG A 154 2.76 20.87 0.82
CA ARG A 154 2.31 22.20 1.25
C ARG A 154 0.84 22.48 0.91
N LYS A 155 0.32 21.94 -0.20
CA LYS A 155 -1.10 22.06 -0.57
C LYS A 155 -1.98 21.17 0.31
N GLN A 156 -1.51 19.97 0.66
CA GLN A 156 -2.24 19.05 1.53
C GLN A 156 -2.39 19.61 2.95
N ASN A 157 -1.32 20.16 3.53
CA ASN A 157 -1.35 20.77 4.88
C ASN A 157 -2.21 22.06 4.99
N ARG A 158 -2.73 22.57 3.87
CA ARG A 158 -3.57 23.78 3.82
C ARG A 158 -5.05 23.47 3.65
N LYS A 159 -5.40 22.21 3.37
CA LYS A 159 -6.77 21.70 3.37
C LYS A 159 -7.07 21.12 4.74
#